data_AF-A0A7W6JB67-F1
#
_entry.id   AF-A0A7W6JB67-F1
#
_cell.length_a   1.000
_cell.length_b   1.000
_cell.length_c   1.000
_cell.angle_alpha   90.00
_cell.angle_beta   90.00
_cell.angle_gamma   90.00
#
_symmetry.space_group_name_H-M   'P 1'
#
loop_
_entity.id
_entity.type
_entity.pdbx_description
1 polymer ?
#
loop_
_entity_poly.entity_id
_entity_poly.type
_entity_poly.pdbx_seq_one_letter_code
_entity_poly.pdbx_strand_id
1 'polypeptide(L)'
;MSPSDLAQPLLLSLLGTGFVTAFLHAALPTHWLPFVLVGRAQRWSLPRVLGAVTAAGLAHIVTTAAVGGLIVMAGLALDQWISGLLPHLSAVLLFLFGAFYLARATLRGPQLAGGPQIELPEPAVSHAAAFWGLVAMMAISPGEVLLPIYLSQAAEGAMVLGVLTLAFAAGTIAGMAVFTLLARAGWSVLRLERWARYEGAVLGIALICIGLLVVMHQH
;
A
#
# COMPACT_ATOMS: atom_id res chain seq x y z
N MET A 1 -33.85 15.82 -8.66
CA MET A 1 -32.49 15.79 -8.08
C MET A 1 -31.54 16.24 -9.18
N SER A 2 -30.74 17.27 -8.91
CA SER A 2 -29.80 17.82 -9.88
C SER A 2 -28.52 16.96 -9.94
N PRO A 3 -27.75 16.96 -11.04
CA PRO A 3 -26.50 16.21 -11.15
C PRO A 3 -25.50 16.53 -10.01
N SER A 4 -25.52 17.75 -9.49
CA SER A 4 -24.68 18.19 -8.36
C SER A 4 -25.07 17.55 -7.01
N ASP A 5 -26.34 17.18 -6.83
CA ASP A 5 -26.82 16.56 -5.57
C ASP A 5 -26.29 15.13 -5.38
N LEU A 6 -25.91 14.46 -6.47
CA LEU A 6 -25.33 13.11 -6.46
C LEU A 6 -23.79 13.14 -6.43
N ALA A 7 -23.17 14.21 -6.93
CA ALA A 7 -21.71 14.33 -7.02
C ALA A 7 -21.03 14.36 -5.63
N GLN A 8 -21.64 15.07 -4.67
CA GLN A 8 -21.10 15.18 -3.31
C GLN A 8 -21.13 13.85 -2.52
N PRO A 9 -22.27 13.12 -2.43
CA PRO A 9 -22.28 11.82 -1.76
C PRO A 9 -21.43 10.76 -2.49
N LEU A 10 -21.31 10.83 -3.81
CA LEU A 10 -20.41 9.95 -4.57
C LEU A 10 -18.94 10.20 -4.21
N LEU A 11 -18.51 11.46 -4.18
CA LEU A 11 -17.16 11.82 -3.77
C LEU A 11 -16.88 11.38 -2.33
N LEU A 12 -17.80 11.61 -1.38
CA LEU A 12 -17.63 11.17 0.00
C LEU A 12 -17.51 9.64 0.10
N SER A 13 -18.29 8.90 -0.70
CA SER A 13 -18.21 7.44 -0.77
C SER A 13 -16.87 6.98 -1.33
N LEU A 14 -16.36 7.63 -2.38
CA LEU A 14 -15.05 7.35 -2.95
C LEU A 14 -13.92 7.61 -1.95
N LEU A 15 -13.93 8.77 -1.28
CA LEU A 15 -12.93 9.13 -0.28
C LEU A 15 -12.98 8.20 0.95
N GLY A 16 -14.18 7.87 1.42
CA GLY A 16 -14.38 6.92 2.51
C GLY A 16 -13.87 5.52 2.15
N THR A 17 -14.17 5.06 0.93
CA THR A 17 -13.67 3.77 0.43
C THR A 17 -12.14 3.79 0.31
N GLY A 18 -11.57 4.86 -0.23
CA GLY A 18 -10.11 5.03 -0.33
C GLY A 18 -9.43 5.00 1.05
N PHE A 19 -9.98 5.73 2.03
CA PHE A 19 -9.49 5.72 3.41
C PHE A 19 -9.56 4.32 4.04
N VAL A 20 -10.72 3.66 3.98
CA VAL A 20 -10.94 2.35 4.61
C VAL A 20 -10.05 1.29 3.95
N THR A 21 -9.95 1.31 2.62
CA THR A 21 -9.11 0.37 1.89
C THR A 21 -7.64 0.57 2.26
N ALA A 22 -7.16 1.83 2.33
CA ALA A 22 -5.80 2.15 2.76
C ALA A 22 -5.53 1.71 4.20
N PHE A 23 -6.47 1.96 5.12
CA PHE A 23 -6.34 1.57 6.52
C PHE A 23 -6.25 0.05 6.68
N LEU A 24 -7.14 -0.69 6.00
CA LEU A 24 -7.16 -2.16 6.07
C LEU A 24 -5.94 -2.78 5.39
N HIS A 25 -5.45 -2.20 4.30
CA HIS A 25 -4.19 -2.62 3.68
C HIS A 25 -3.01 -2.37 4.64
N ALA A 26 -2.93 -1.20 5.24
CA ALA A 26 -1.89 -0.86 6.22
C ALA A 26 -1.98 -1.69 7.52
N ALA A 27 -3.08 -2.41 7.76
CA ALA A 27 -3.20 -3.35 8.87
C ALA A 27 -2.29 -4.58 8.71
N LEU A 28 -1.84 -4.86 7.49
CA LEU A 28 -0.96 -5.98 7.19
C LEU A 28 0.38 -5.82 7.92
N PRO A 29 0.91 -6.86 8.60
CA PRO A 29 2.11 -6.76 9.42
C PRO A 29 3.33 -6.23 8.68
N THR A 30 3.42 -6.44 7.37
CA THR A 30 4.47 -5.90 6.49
C THR A 30 4.65 -4.39 6.60
N HIS A 31 3.59 -3.65 6.91
CA HIS A 31 3.59 -2.19 6.94
C HIS A 31 4.01 -1.59 8.28
N TRP A 32 3.79 -2.27 9.41
CA TRP A 32 4.05 -1.72 10.74
C TRP A 32 5.00 -2.57 11.60
N LEU A 33 5.07 -3.87 11.37
CA LEU A 33 5.87 -4.78 12.20
C LEU A 33 7.37 -4.49 12.17
N PRO A 34 7.99 -4.19 11.00
CA PRO A 34 9.42 -3.85 10.96
C PRO A 34 9.77 -2.66 11.86
N PHE A 35 8.89 -1.65 11.95
CA PHE A 35 9.10 -0.47 12.79
C PHE A 35 9.05 -0.81 14.28
N VAL A 36 8.16 -1.72 14.67
CA VAL A 36 8.06 -2.20 16.06
C VAL A 36 9.30 -3.01 16.43
N LEU A 37 9.72 -3.94 15.57
CA LEU A 37 10.87 -4.81 15.81
C LEU A 37 12.19 -4.01 15.86
N VAL A 38 12.43 -3.16 14.85
CA VAL A 38 13.61 -2.28 14.81
C VAL A 38 13.56 -1.28 15.96
N GLY A 39 12.40 -0.69 16.25
CA GLY A 39 12.23 0.23 17.37
C GLY A 39 12.56 -0.42 18.73
N ARG A 40 12.21 -1.69 18.93
CA ARG A 40 12.60 -2.44 20.14
C ARG A 40 14.09 -2.74 20.17
N ALA A 41 14.66 -3.24 19.07
CA ALA A 41 16.08 -3.57 18.97
C ALA A 41 16.98 -2.33 19.16
N GLN A 42 16.55 -1.18 18.63
CA GLN A 42 17.24 0.10 18.72
C GLN A 42 16.88 0.90 19.98
N ARG A 43 16.05 0.35 20.89
CA ARG A 43 15.58 1.03 22.11
C ARG A 43 14.95 2.42 21.86
N TRP A 44 14.17 2.55 20.79
CA TRP A 44 13.51 3.81 20.43
C TRP A 44 12.31 4.13 21.34
N SER A 45 12.20 5.42 21.70
CA SER A 45 11.00 5.96 22.33
C SER A 45 9.78 5.85 21.40
N LEU A 46 8.58 5.82 21.97
CA LEU A 46 7.34 5.74 21.19
C LEU A 46 7.22 6.87 20.14
N PRO A 47 7.49 8.16 20.48
CA PRO A 47 7.46 9.23 19.49
C PRO A 47 8.41 9.01 18.31
N ARG A 48 9.59 8.41 18.54
CA ARG A 48 10.54 8.12 17.46
C ARG A 48 10.01 7.01 16.53
N VAL A 49 9.39 5.97 17.08
CA VAL A 49 8.77 4.91 16.27
C VAL A 49 7.62 5.47 15.44
N LEU A 50 6.72 6.26 16.05
CA LEU A 50 5.61 6.88 15.34
C LEU A 50 6.11 7.88 14.28
N GLY A 51 7.16 8.64 14.57
CA GLY A 51 7.79 9.53 13.59
C GLY A 51 8.35 8.76 12.39
N ALA A 52 8.99 7.61 12.62
CA ALA A 52 9.48 6.75 11.53
C ALA A 52 8.33 6.16 10.70
N VAL A 53 7.27 5.70 11.35
CA VAL A 53 6.06 5.19 10.70
C VAL A 53 5.41 6.25 9.82
N THR A 54 5.19 7.46 10.35
CA THR A 54 4.60 8.56 9.59
C THR A 54 5.47 8.98 8.41
N ALA A 55 6.79 9.12 8.62
CA ALA A 55 7.73 9.49 7.55
C ALA A 55 7.76 8.43 6.44
N ALA A 56 7.80 7.14 6.81
CA ALA A 56 7.81 6.04 5.86
C ALA A 56 6.48 5.91 5.11
N GLY A 57 5.35 6.02 5.81
CA GLY A 57 4.02 6.02 5.21
C GLY A 57 3.88 7.15 4.18
N LEU A 58 4.23 8.38 4.55
CA LEU A 58 4.23 9.53 3.64
C LEU A 58 5.13 9.30 2.43
N ALA A 59 6.37 8.84 2.64
CA ALA A 59 7.30 8.56 1.55
C ALA A 59 6.73 7.53 0.56
N HIS A 60 6.12 6.46 1.06
CA HIS A 60 5.47 5.42 0.26
C HIS A 60 4.26 5.93 -0.54
N ILE A 61 3.43 6.77 0.06
CA ILE A 61 2.29 7.37 -0.65
C ILE A 61 2.77 8.32 -1.74
N VAL A 62 3.79 9.14 -1.44
CA VAL A 62 4.36 10.07 -2.43
C VAL A 62 4.97 9.32 -3.61
N THR A 63 5.76 8.28 -3.37
CA THR A 63 6.36 7.48 -4.46
C THR A 63 5.29 6.78 -5.28
N THR A 64 4.29 6.18 -4.63
CA THR A 64 3.20 5.49 -5.31
C THR A 64 2.32 6.45 -6.11
N ALA A 65 1.96 7.60 -5.54
CA ALA A 65 1.17 8.62 -6.21
C ALA A 65 1.92 9.22 -7.42
N ALA A 66 3.25 9.39 -7.31
CA ALA A 66 4.07 9.84 -8.43
C ALA A 66 4.09 8.80 -9.56
N VAL A 67 4.35 7.52 -9.25
CA VAL A 67 4.32 6.44 -10.24
C VAL A 67 2.94 6.30 -10.87
N GLY A 68 1.87 6.28 -10.06
CA GLY A 68 0.50 6.21 -10.54
C GLY A 68 0.10 7.40 -11.40
N GLY A 69 0.49 8.61 -11.00
CA GLY A 69 0.26 9.82 -11.77
C GLY A 69 0.97 9.78 -13.14
N LEU A 70 2.22 9.32 -13.19
CA LEU A 70 2.95 9.12 -14.44
C LEU A 70 2.26 8.10 -15.35
N ILE A 71 1.76 7.00 -14.80
CA ILE A 71 1.03 5.97 -15.57
C ILE A 71 -0.28 6.55 -16.12
N VAL A 72 -1.05 7.27 -15.31
CA VAL A 72 -2.31 7.91 -15.74
C VAL A 72 -2.02 8.93 -16.86
N MET A 73 -1.03 9.79 -16.69
CA MET A 73 -0.64 10.77 -17.71
C MET A 73 -0.22 10.09 -19.03
N ALA A 74 0.59 9.03 -18.95
CA ALA A 74 1.00 8.27 -20.13
C ALA A 74 -0.21 7.59 -20.81
N GLY A 75 -1.14 7.04 -20.03
CA GLY A 75 -2.35 6.41 -20.52
C GLY A 75 -3.26 7.39 -21.27
N LEU A 76 -3.54 8.55 -20.67
CA LEU A 76 -4.35 9.61 -21.31
C LEU A 76 -3.66 10.16 -22.57
N ALA A 77 -2.34 10.33 -22.54
CA ALA A 77 -1.57 10.77 -23.69
C ALA A 77 -1.49 9.72 -24.81
N LEU A 78 -1.74 8.44 -24.54
CA LEU A 78 -1.75 7.39 -25.56
C LEU A 78 -3.14 7.19 -26.17
N ASP A 79 -4.21 7.38 -25.39
CA ASP A 79 -5.60 7.22 -25.84
C ASP A 79 -5.98 8.18 -26.98
N GLN A 80 -5.40 9.38 -27.01
CA GLN A 80 -5.54 10.32 -28.13
C GLN A 80 -5.01 9.80 -29.49
N TRP A 81 -4.15 8.77 -29.48
CA TRP A 81 -3.62 8.14 -30.69
C TRP A 81 -4.30 6.82 -31.02
N ILE A 82 -4.75 6.07 -30.01
CA ILE A 82 -5.35 4.73 -30.14
C ILE A 82 -6.51 4.60 -29.16
N SER A 83 -7.72 4.97 -29.61
CA SER A 83 -8.95 4.91 -28.82
C SER A 83 -9.25 3.46 -28.41
N GLY A 84 -9.47 3.23 -27.11
CA GLY A 84 -9.85 1.91 -26.57
C GLY A 84 -8.67 1.03 -26.12
N LEU A 85 -7.43 1.52 -26.20
CA LEU A 85 -6.23 0.80 -25.76
C LEU A 85 -6.07 0.81 -24.23
N LEU A 86 -6.47 1.90 -23.57
CA LEU A 86 -6.31 2.12 -22.13
C LEU A 86 -6.94 1.02 -21.25
N PRO A 87 -8.20 0.60 -21.49
CA PRO A 87 -8.83 -0.47 -20.72
C PRO A 87 -8.13 -1.82 -20.88
N HIS A 88 -7.65 -2.12 -22.10
CA HIS A 88 -6.90 -3.34 -22.41
C HIS A 88 -5.52 -3.32 -21.73
N LEU A 89 -4.80 -2.21 -21.78
CA LEU A 89 -3.51 -2.03 -21.09
C LEU A 89 -3.66 -2.17 -19.58
N SER A 90 -4.70 -1.57 -19.01
CA SER A 90 -5.00 -1.66 -17.57
C SER A 90 -5.26 -3.12 -17.16
N ALA A 91 -6.09 -3.85 -17.92
CA ALA A 91 -6.34 -5.27 -17.68
C ALA A 91 -5.05 -6.11 -17.76
N VAL A 92 -4.23 -5.90 -18.80
CA VAL A 92 -2.95 -6.60 -18.97
C VAL A 92 -2.00 -6.32 -17.80
N LEU A 93 -1.85 -5.05 -17.38
CA LEU A 93 -1.02 -4.71 -16.23
C LEU A 93 -1.52 -5.37 -14.95
N LEU A 94 -2.83 -5.35 -14.69
CA LEU A 94 -3.43 -5.99 -13.52
C LEU A 94 -3.19 -7.50 -13.51
N PHE A 95 -3.34 -8.18 -14.65
CA PHE A 95 -3.03 -9.60 -14.78
C PHE A 95 -1.54 -9.88 -14.57
N LEU A 96 -0.64 -9.06 -15.14
CA LEU A 96 0.80 -9.22 -14.98
C LEU A 96 1.23 -9.04 -13.51
N PHE A 97 0.75 -7.99 -12.85
CA PHE A 97 1.02 -7.78 -11.42
C PHE A 97 0.42 -8.89 -10.56
N GLY A 98 -0.84 -9.27 -10.81
CA GLY A 98 -1.50 -10.36 -10.08
C GLY A 98 -0.75 -11.68 -10.20
N ALA A 99 -0.34 -12.04 -11.43
CA ALA A 99 0.48 -13.23 -11.70
C ALA A 99 1.86 -13.13 -11.04
N PHE A 100 2.52 -11.97 -11.09
CA PHE A 100 3.81 -11.75 -10.44
C PHE A 100 3.73 -11.96 -8.92
N TYR A 101 2.74 -11.37 -8.24
CA TYR A 101 2.58 -11.54 -6.80
C TYR A 101 2.20 -12.96 -6.41
N LEU A 102 1.31 -13.60 -7.18
CA LEU A 102 0.94 -14.99 -6.96
C LEU A 102 2.12 -15.95 -7.16
N ALA A 103 2.92 -15.75 -8.21
CA ALA A 103 4.14 -16.50 -8.47
C ALA A 103 5.19 -16.27 -7.37
N ARG A 104 5.42 -15.01 -6.95
CA ARG A 104 6.34 -14.69 -5.87
C ARG A 104 5.92 -15.34 -4.55
N ALA A 105 4.62 -15.30 -4.23
CA ALA A 105 4.06 -15.88 -3.01
C ALA A 105 4.12 -17.42 -2.99
N THR A 106 4.04 -18.07 -4.16
CA THR A 106 4.11 -19.53 -4.27
C THR A 106 5.54 -20.07 -4.40
N LEU A 107 6.45 -19.30 -5.02
CA LEU A 107 7.83 -19.71 -5.29
C LEU A 107 8.82 -19.34 -4.17
N ARG A 108 8.58 -18.25 -3.43
CA ARG A 108 9.40 -17.89 -2.26
C ARG A 108 8.72 -18.40 -0.99
N GLY A 109 9.23 -19.50 -0.45
CA GLY A 109 8.78 -20.03 0.83
C GLY A 109 8.92 -19.00 1.96
N PRO A 110 8.06 -19.04 3.00
CA PRO A 110 8.15 -18.12 4.13
C PRO A 110 9.52 -18.22 4.78
N GLN A 111 10.26 -17.12 4.86
CA GLN A 111 11.42 -17.06 5.73
C GLN A 111 10.93 -17.05 7.17
N LEU A 112 10.92 -18.22 7.80
CA LEU A 112 10.75 -18.34 9.24
C LEU A 112 11.94 -17.65 9.89
N ALA A 113 11.69 -16.62 10.71
CA ALA A 113 12.68 -16.06 11.62
C ALA A 113 12.99 -17.11 12.71
N GLY A 114 13.84 -18.08 12.36
CA GLY A 114 14.29 -19.17 13.21
C GLY A 114 15.82 -19.20 13.26
N GLY A 115 16.44 -18.08 13.64
CA GLY A 115 17.86 -18.01 13.96
C GLY A 115 18.10 -18.19 15.47
N PRO A 116 19.31 -18.59 15.90
CA PRO A 116 19.67 -18.65 17.32
C PRO A 116 19.39 -17.31 18.01
N GLN A 117 19.00 -17.34 19.29
CA GLN A 117 18.89 -16.12 20.08
C GLN A 117 20.30 -15.56 20.32
N ILE A 118 20.71 -14.61 19.48
CA ILE A 118 21.97 -13.88 19.64
C ILE A 118 21.74 -12.90 20.79
N GLU A 119 22.54 -13.01 21.86
CA GLU A 119 22.68 -11.98 22.91
C GLU A 119 22.82 -10.63 22.22
N LEU A 120 21.86 -9.72 22.42
CA LEU A 120 21.76 -8.45 21.72
C LEU A 120 23.01 -7.60 21.98
N PRO A 121 23.97 -7.51 21.03
CA PRO A 121 25.06 -6.55 21.14
C PRO A 121 24.46 -5.14 21.05
N GLU A 122 25.24 -4.13 21.40
CA GLU A 122 24.92 -2.73 21.07
C GLU A 122 24.35 -2.61 19.63
N PRO A 123 23.38 -1.71 19.38
CA PRO A 123 22.72 -1.60 18.09
C PRO A 123 23.77 -1.56 16.96
N ALA A 124 23.80 -2.60 16.12
CA ALA A 124 24.85 -2.79 15.12
C ALA A 124 24.90 -1.69 14.05
N VAL A 125 23.84 -0.88 13.95
CA VAL A 125 23.72 0.27 13.06
C VAL A 125 23.20 1.49 13.83
N SER A 126 23.57 2.68 13.37
CA SER A 126 23.15 3.94 14.00
C SER A 126 21.63 4.14 13.91
N HIS A 127 21.07 4.92 14.85
CA HIS A 127 19.65 5.29 14.83
C HIS A 127 19.22 5.92 13.50
N ALA A 128 20.08 6.75 12.89
CA ALA A 128 19.80 7.40 11.61
C ALA A 128 19.78 6.40 10.45
N ALA A 129 20.73 5.46 10.40
CA ALA A 129 20.76 4.43 9.37
C ALA A 129 19.53 3.51 9.45
N ALA A 130 19.14 3.11 10.67
CA ALA A 130 17.92 2.33 10.88
C ALA A 130 16.64 3.11 10.47
N PHE A 131 16.57 4.40 10.81
CA PHE A 131 15.43 5.25 10.45
C PHE A 131 15.29 5.38 8.94
N TRP A 132 16.36 5.81 8.25
CA TRP A 132 16.31 6.02 6.80
C TRP A 132 16.22 4.71 6.02
N GLY A 133 16.79 3.62 6.54
CA GLY A 133 16.61 2.28 5.97
C GLY A 133 15.14 1.85 5.97
N LEU A 134 14.41 2.07 7.08
CA LEU A 134 12.98 1.78 7.15
C LEU A 134 12.15 2.66 6.20
N VAL A 135 12.45 3.96 6.15
CA VAL A 135 11.77 4.89 5.23
C VAL A 135 12.02 4.48 3.78
N ALA A 136 13.26 4.20 3.38
CA ALA A 136 13.60 3.81 2.01
C ALA A 136 12.97 2.46 1.63
N MET A 137 13.03 1.47 2.52
CA MET A 137 12.39 0.17 2.30
C MET A 137 10.90 0.32 2.01
N MET A 138 10.19 1.14 2.80
CA MET A 138 8.76 1.39 2.61
C MET A 138 8.47 2.20 1.35
N ALA A 139 9.27 3.25 1.09
CA ALA A 139 9.12 4.13 -0.07
C ALA A 139 9.27 3.38 -1.41
N ILE A 140 10.14 2.38 -1.47
CA ILE A 140 10.40 1.57 -2.67
C ILE A 140 9.40 0.40 -2.79
N SER A 141 8.67 0.08 -1.71
CA SER A 141 7.64 -0.95 -1.75
C SER A 141 6.55 -0.58 -2.76
N PRO A 142 6.12 -1.51 -3.62
CA PRO A 142 5.06 -1.24 -4.60
C PRO A 142 3.74 -0.92 -3.89
N GLY A 143 3.13 0.21 -4.24
CA GLY A 143 1.81 0.59 -3.73
C GLY A 143 0.68 -0.06 -4.54
N GLU A 144 0.35 -1.29 -4.17
CA GLU A 144 -0.52 -2.19 -4.95
C GLU A 144 -2.00 -1.79 -4.94
N VAL A 145 -2.42 -1.01 -3.95
CA VAL A 145 -3.83 -0.62 -3.78
C VAL A 145 -4.13 0.74 -4.43
N LEU A 146 -3.23 1.72 -4.30
CA LEU A 146 -3.46 3.07 -4.83
C LEU A 146 -3.38 3.09 -6.37
N LEU A 147 -2.51 2.27 -6.97
CA LEU A 147 -2.32 2.21 -8.42
C LEU A 147 -3.60 1.82 -9.20
N PRO A 148 -4.30 0.70 -8.89
CA PRO A 148 -5.57 0.37 -9.53
C PRO A 148 -6.64 1.44 -9.34
N ILE A 149 -6.68 2.08 -8.15
CA ILE A 149 -7.62 3.14 -7.86
C ILE A 149 -7.36 4.35 -8.78
N TYR A 150 -6.10 4.77 -8.92
CA TYR A 150 -5.71 5.85 -9.84
C TYR A 150 -6.13 5.57 -11.29
N LEU A 151 -5.92 4.34 -11.76
CA LEU A 151 -6.34 3.94 -13.11
C LEU A 151 -7.86 4.00 -13.26
N SER A 152 -8.63 3.52 -12.27
CA SER A 152 -10.09 3.53 -12.31
C SER A 152 -10.68 4.94 -12.25
N GLN A 153 -9.98 5.89 -11.63
CA GLN A 153 -10.40 7.28 -11.45
C GLN A 153 -9.66 8.25 -12.39
N ALA A 154 -8.96 7.74 -13.41
CA ALA A 154 -8.10 8.55 -14.29
C ALA A 154 -8.87 9.68 -15.01
N ALA A 155 -10.15 9.45 -15.34
CA ALA A 155 -11.01 10.41 -16.04
C ALA A 155 -11.60 11.50 -15.13
N GLU A 156 -11.57 11.33 -13.79
CA GLU A 156 -12.17 12.26 -12.82
C GLU A 156 -11.29 13.52 -12.58
N GLY A 157 -10.09 13.54 -13.14
CA GLY A 157 -9.18 14.69 -13.11
C GLY A 157 -8.30 14.79 -11.86
N ALA A 158 -7.31 15.69 -11.94
CA ALA A 158 -6.23 15.79 -10.95
C ALA A 158 -6.70 16.18 -9.54
N MET A 159 -7.77 16.95 -9.42
CA MET A 159 -8.31 17.36 -8.11
C MET A 159 -8.88 16.17 -7.35
N VAL A 160 -9.67 15.31 -8.02
CA VAL A 160 -10.24 14.10 -7.42
C VAL A 160 -9.13 13.15 -6.99
N LEU A 161 -8.15 12.92 -7.86
CA LEU A 161 -6.96 12.10 -7.53
C LEU A 161 -6.17 12.67 -6.35
N GLY A 162 -6.01 14.00 -6.28
CA GLY A 162 -5.30 14.66 -5.19
C GLY A 162 -6.00 14.47 -3.84
N VAL A 163 -7.31 14.74 -3.76
CA VAL A 163 -8.08 14.57 -2.51
C VAL A 163 -8.18 13.08 -2.13
N LEU A 164 -8.33 12.19 -3.10
CA LEU A 164 -8.29 10.75 -2.89
C LEU A 164 -6.95 10.29 -2.30
N THR A 165 -5.83 10.84 -2.78
CA THR A 165 -4.49 10.56 -2.25
C THR A 165 -4.35 11.03 -0.82
N LEU A 166 -4.93 12.18 -0.46
CA LEU A 166 -4.94 12.65 0.92
C LEU A 166 -5.77 11.75 1.84
N ALA A 167 -6.94 11.30 1.38
CA ALA A 167 -7.76 10.34 2.13
C ALA A 167 -7.03 9.00 2.30
N PHE A 168 -6.40 8.50 1.23
CA PHE A 168 -5.57 7.30 1.26
C PHE A 168 -4.38 7.45 2.20
N ALA A 169 -3.74 8.62 2.21
CA ALA A 169 -2.64 8.94 3.08
C ALA A 169 -3.05 8.91 4.56
N ALA A 170 -4.16 9.55 4.88
CA ALA A 170 -4.72 9.54 6.23
C ALA A 170 -5.04 8.12 6.69
N GLY A 171 -5.66 7.30 5.82
CA GLY A 171 -5.97 5.90 6.12
C GLY A 171 -4.72 5.06 6.37
N THR A 172 -3.70 5.21 5.53
CA THR A 172 -2.42 4.49 5.65
C THR A 172 -1.70 4.85 6.95
N ILE A 173 -1.53 6.15 7.24
CA ILE A 173 -0.84 6.61 8.44
C ILE A 173 -1.61 6.19 9.70
N ALA A 174 -2.94 6.33 9.69
CA ALA A 174 -3.78 5.91 10.80
C ALA A 174 -3.66 4.39 11.04
N GLY A 175 -3.74 3.58 9.98
CA GLY A 175 -3.57 2.13 10.06
C GLY A 175 -2.21 1.76 10.65
N MET A 176 -1.12 2.21 10.04
CA MET A 176 0.22 1.90 10.51
C MET A 176 0.42 2.35 11.97
N ALA A 177 -0.04 3.55 12.36
CA ALA A 177 0.10 4.06 13.72
C ALA A 177 -0.71 3.23 14.73
N VAL A 178 -1.97 2.92 14.44
CA VAL A 178 -2.83 2.11 15.33
C VAL A 178 -2.23 0.73 15.55
N PHE A 179 -1.86 0.02 14.48
CA PHE A 179 -1.30 -1.34 14.62
C PHE A 179 0.09 -1.34 15.25
N THR A 180 0.91 -0.31 15.01
CA THR A 180 2.19 -0.10 15.73
C THR A 180 1.95 0.05 17.23
N LEU A 181 0.95 0.83 17.64
CA LEU A 181 0.60 1.04 19.04
C LEU A 181 0.09 -0.25 19.70
N LEU A 182 -0.83 -0.97 19.04
CA LEU A 182 -1.35 -2.24 19.53
C LEU A 182 -0.24 -3.28 19.71
N ALA A 183 0.68 -3.37 18.75
CA ALA A 183 1.81 -4.28 18.84
C ALA A 183 2.81 -3.89 19.93
N ARG A 184 3.05 -2.59 20.17
CA ARG A 184 3.85 -2.13 21.32
C ARG A 184 3.17 -2.38 22.67
N ALA A 185 1.85 -2.38 22.73
CA ALA A 185 1.07 -2.69 23.93
C ALA A 185 1.06 -4.20 24.29
N GLY A 186 1.68 -5.05 23.46
CA GLY A 186 1.85 -6.47 23.76
C GLY A 186 0.74 -7.38 23.23
N TRP A 187 -0.16 -6.88 22.38
CA TRP A 187 -1.10 -7.76 21.67
C TRP A 187 -0.34 -8.72 20.75
N SER A 188 -0.80 -9.99 20.70
CA SER A 188 -0.06 -11.13 20.17
C SER A 188 0.27 -11.02 18.67
N VAL A 189 1.36 -10.32 18.36
CA VAL A 189 1.99 -10.20 17.03
C VAL A 189 2.23 -11.56 16.38
N LEU A 190 2.46 -12.60 17.20
CA LEU A 190 2.70 -14.00 16.79
C LEU A 190 1.52 -14.66 16.05
N ARG A 191 0.29 -14.17 16.22
CA ARG A 191 -0.85 -14.66 15.40
C ARG A 191 -0.87 -14.02 14.03
N LEU A 192 -0.52 -12.73 13.92
CA LEU A 192 -0.58 -11.96 12.69
C LEU A 192 0.54 -12.31 11.70
N GLU A 193 1.74 -12.65 12.18
CA GLU A 193 2.83 -13.15 11.32
C GLU A 193 2.42 -14.38 10.48
N ARG A 194 1.62 -15.28 11.05
CA ARG A 194 1.12 -16.47 10.32
C ARG A 194 0.16 -16.12 9.20
N TRP A 195 -0.53 -14.98 9.28
CA TRP A 195 -1.43 -14.48 8.24
C TRP A 195 -0.70 -13.64 7.19
N ALA A 196 0.36 -12.92 7.59
CA ALA A 196 1.19 -12.13 6.67
C ALA A 196 1.77 -12.97 5.52
N ARG A 197 1.98 -14.28 5.73
CA ARG A 197 2.45 -15.19 4.66
C ARG A 197 1.50 -15.30 3.46
N TYR A 198 0.20 -15.05 3.65
CA TYR A 198 -0.81 -15.18 2.60
C TYR A 198 -1.09 -13.87 1.87
N GLU A 199 -0.52 -12.76 2.35
CA GLU A 199 -0.73 -11.41 1.81
C GLU A 199 -0.49 -11.35 0.30
N GLY A 200 0.68 -11.81 -0.16
CA GLY A 200 1.00 -11.81 -1.60
C GLY A 200 0.08 -12.69 -2.45
N ALA A 201 -0.46 -13.78 -1.89
CA ALA A 201 -1.41 -14.64 -2.59
C ALA A 201 -2.81 -14.01 -2.68
N VAL A 202 -3.30 -13.43 -1.58
CA VAL A 202 -4.58 -12.71 -1.53
C VAL A 202 -4.55 -11.53 -2.50
N LEU A 203 -3.46 -10.77 -2.48
CA LEU A 203 -3.29 -9.62 -3.35
C LEU A 203 -3.17 -10.03 -4.83
N GLY A 204 -2.42 -11.09 -5.13
CA GLY A 204 -2.33 -11.65 -6.47
C GLY A 204 -3.70 -12.06 -7.03
N ILE A 205 -4.50 -12.78 -6.22
CA ILE A 205 -5.87 -13.19 -6.59
C ILE A 205 -6.78 -11.96 -6.79
N ALA A 206 -6.73 -10.99 -5.87
CA ALA A 206 -7.55 -9.79 -5.96
C ALA A 206 -7.27 -9.00 -7.26
N LEU A 207 -6.00 -8.81 -7.63
CA LEU A 207 -5.61 -8.13 -8.87
C LEU A 207 -6.10 -8.87 -10.12
N ILE A 208 -6.02 -10.21 -10.13
CA ILE A 208 -6.56 -11.05 -11.22
C ILE A 208 -8.08 -10.87 -11.33
N CYS A 209 -8.81 -10.89 -10.20
CA CYS A 209 -10.25 -10.68 -10.18
C CYS A 209 -10.65 -9.28 -10.68
N ILE A 210 -9.92 -8.24 -10.28
CA ILE A 210 -10.15 -6.87 -10.78
C ILE A 210 -9.85 -6.79 -12.28
N GLY A 211 -8.76 -7.41 -12.76
CA GLY A 211 -8.44 -7.51 -14.18
C GLY A 211 -9.56 -8.18 -14.99
N LEU A 212 -10.13 -9.28 -14.48
CA LEU A 212 -11.30 -9.95 -15.09
C LEU A 212 -12.52 -9.03 -15.14
N LEU A 213 -12.83 -8.34 -14.05
CA LEU A 213 -13.97 -7.40 -14.01
C LEU A 213 -13.80 -6.28 -15.04
N VAL A 214 -12.59 -5.72 -15.16
CA VAL A 214 -12.26 -4.68 -16.15
C VAL A 214 -12.46 -5.19 -17.57
N VAL A 215 -12.16 -6.46 -17.87
CA VAL A 215 -12.42 -7.06 -19.20
C VAL A 215 -13.90 -7.29 -19.43
N MET A 216 -14.64 -7.78 -18.43
CA MET A 216 -16.05 -8.15 -18.58
C MET A 216 -17.01 -6.96 -18.62
N HIS A 217 -16.64 -5.80 -18.06
CA HIS A 217 -17.47 -4.59 -18.04
C HIS A 217 -17.11 -3.58 -19.15
N GLN A 218 -16.36 -3.96 -20.19
CA GLN A 218 -16.08 -3.08 -21.34
C GLN A 218 -17.24 -3.01 -22.38
N HIS A 219 -18.45 -3.42 -21.99
CA HIS A 219 -19.64 -3.43 -22.84
C HIS A 219 -20.69 -2.46 -22.33
#